data_AF-A0A0K0GRJ4-F1
#
_entry.id   AF-A0A0K0GRJ4-F1
#
_cell.length_a   1.000
_cell.length_b   1.000
_cell.length_c   1.000
_cell.angle_alpha   90.00
_cell.angle_beta   90.00
_cell.angle_gamma   90.00
#
_symmetry.space_group_name_H-M   'P 1'
#
loop_
_entity.id
_entity.type
_entity.pdbx_description
1 polymer ?
#
loop_
_entity_poly.entity_id
_entity_poly.type
_entity_poly.pdbx_seq_one_letter_code
_entity_poly.pdbx_strand_id
1 'polypeptide(L)'
;MLQLTPEQYAKLCLPDPGSFLPRLAAEVRRDHPAAVSSRDDAQLLADVQTSYRHAVNAFGMTHLPTLVGWVKADVAWARGLRDQPLTKVWFAQTNTPNVTAADLLAMLSSDID
;
A
#
# COMPACT_ATOMS: atom_id res chain seq x y z
N MET A 1 24.38 -12.08 18.82
CA MET A 1 23.12 -11.33 19.02
C MET A 1 22.81 -10.65 17.69
N LEU A 2 21.67 -10.93 17.08
CA LEU A 2 21.30 -10.33 15.79
C LEU A 2 21.01 -8.83 16.04
N GLN A 3 21.74 -7.92 15.38
CA GLN A 3 21.43 -6.50 15.41
C GLN A 3 20.52 -6.16 14.22
N LEU A 4 19.36 -5.57 14.50
CA LEU A 4 18.42 -5.13 13.48
C LEU A 4 18.70 -3.68 13.11
N THR A 5 18.66 -3.37 11.82
CA THR A 5 18.63 -1.96 11.36
C THR A 5 17.28 -1.32 11.75
N PRO A 6 17.19 0.02 11.84
CA PRO A 6 15.93 0.71 12.10
C PRO A 6 14.80 0.29 11.14
N GLU A 7 15.13 0.04 9.87
CA GLU A 7 14.18 -0.39 8.85
C GLU A 7 13.68 -1.81 9.12
N GLN A 8 14.58 -2.72 9.51
CA GLN A 8 14.21 -4.09 9.88
C GLN A 8 13.32 -4.11 11.12
N TYR A 9 13.63 -3.29 12.12
CA TYR A 9 12.81 -3.14 13.31
C TYR A 9 11.42 -2.59 12.96
N ALA A 10 11.35 -1.53 12.14
CA ALA A 10 10.07 -0.94 11.73
C ALA A 10 9.18 -1.93 10.98
N LYS A 11 9.75 -2.81 10.15
CA LYS A 11 8.99 -3.89 9.47
C LYS A 11 8.41 -4.90 10.46
N LEU A 12 9.12 -5.22 11.54
CA LEU A 12 8.63 -6.12 12.59
C LEU A 12 7.52 -5.50 13.44
N CYS A 13 7.45 -4.17 13.49
CA CYS A 13 6.37 -3.44 14.18
C CYS A 13 5.08 -3.38 13.37
N LEU A 14 5.07 -3.82 12.11
CA LEU A 14 3.85 -3.88 11.30
C LEU A 14 2.89 -4.94 11.85
N PRO A 15 1.57 -4.71 11.72
CA PRO A 15 0.58 -5.67 12.16
C PRO A 15 0.73 -6.98 11.38
N ASP A 16 0.39 -8.08 12.05
CA ASP A 16 0.38 -9.41 11.42
C ASP A 16 -0.48 -9.40 10.15
N PRO A 17 0.09 -9.69 8.96
CA PRO A 17 -0.64 -9.63 7.71
C PRO A 17 -1.84 -10.57 7.64
N GLY A 18 -1.78 -11.72 8.31
CA GLY A 18 -2.85 -12.73 8.30
C GLY A 18 -4.15 -12.22 8.91
N SER A 19 -4.06 -11.45 9.99
CA SER A 19 -5.20 -10.83 10.66
C SER A 19 -5.55 -9.44 10.11
N PHE A 20 -4.56 -8.69 9.63
CA PHE A 20 -4.73 -7.32 9.17
C PHE A 20 -5.32 -7.20 7.76
N LEU A 21 -4.79 -7.95 6.79
CA LEU A 21 -5.15 -7.77 5.37
C LEU A 21 -6.59 -8.15 5.02
N PRO A 22 -7.23 -9.16 5.65
CA PRO A 22 -8.66 -9.40 5.44
C PRO A 22 -9.53 -8.22 5.88
N ARG A 23 -9.16 -7.53 6.97
CA ARG A 23 -9.87 -6.33 7.44
C ARG A 23 -9.66 -5.18 6.46
N LEU A 24 -8.44 -4.99 5.97
CA LEU A 24 -8.15 -3.98 4.96
C LEU A 24 -8.92 -4.23 3.65
N ALA A 25 -9.06 -5.48 3.21
CA ALA A 25 -9.89 -5.82 2.06
C ALA A 25 -11.37 -5.48 2.27
N ALA A 26 -11.90 -5.75 3.46
CA ALA A 26 -13.26 -5.34 3.82
C ALA A 26 -13.42 -3.81 3.82
N GLU A 27 -12.43 -3.08 4.32
CA GLU A 27 -12.42 -1.61 4.26
C GLU A 27 -12.39 -1.09 2.82
N VAL A 28 -11.56 -1.67 1.95
CA VAL A 28 -11.50 -1.29 0.52
C VAL A 28 -12.88 -1.47 -0.13
N ARG A 29 -13.57 -2.59 0.14
CA ARG A 29 -14.92 -2.82 -0.41
C ARG A 29 -15.94 -1.84 0.14
N ARG A 30 -15.88 -1.53 1.43
CA ARG A 30 -16.77 -0.56 2.07
C ARG A 30 -16.57 0.86 1.52
N ASP A 31 -15.31 1.27 1.35
CA ASP A 31 -14.95 2.64 0.99
C ASP A 31 -15.03 2.88 -0.53
N HIS A 32 -14.83 1.84 -1.35
CA HIS A 32 -14.82 1.92 -2.82
C HIS A 32 -15.65 0.81 -3.51
N PRO A 33 -16.93 0.62 -3.17
CA PRO A 33 -17.73 -0.54 -3.60
C PRO A 33 -17.89 -0.63 -5.13
N ALA A 34 -18.07 0.51 -5.80
CA ALA A 34 -18.19 0.55 -7.26
C ALA A 34 -16.90 0.11 -7.95
N ALA A 35 -15.76 0.60 -7.48
CA ALA A 35 -14.44 0.32 -8.05
C ALA A 35 -14.05 -1.16 -7.94
N VAL A 36 -14.55 -1.87 -6.92
CA VAL A 36 -14.25 -3.30 -6.68
C VAL A 36 -15.42 -4.25 -6.90
N SER A 37 -16.51 -3.76 -7.51
CA SER A 37 -17.75 -4.52 -7.71
C SER A 37 -17.58 -5.82 -8.50
N SER A 38 -16.61 -5.88 -9.44
CA SER A 38 -16.35 -7.05 -10.26
C SER A 38 -15.49 -8.13 -9.58
N ARG A 39 -15.02 -7.88 -8.34
CA ARG A 39 -14.07 -8.75 -7.64
C ARG A 39 -14.79 -9.46 -6.49
N ASP A 40 -14.69 -10.78 -6.45
CA ASP A 40 -15.11 -11.54 -5.27
C ASP A 40 -14.17 -11.29 -4.07
N ASP A 41 -14.52 -11.83 -2.90
CA ASP A 41 -13.75 -11.65 -1.66
C ASP A 41 -12.32 -12.19 -1.76
N ALA A 42 -12.12 -13.30 -2.45
CA ALA A 42 -10.82 -13.94 -2.60
C ALA A 42 -9.92 -13.13 -3.54
N GLN A 43 -10.46 -12.67 -4.67
CA GLN A 43 -9.78 -11.80 -5.62
C GLN A 43 -9.39 -10.46 -4.99
N LEU A 44 -10.31 -9.84 -4.25
CA LEU A 44 -10.02 -8.57 -3.58
C LEU A 44 -8.93 -8.74 -2.51
N LEU A 45 -8.99 -9.81 -1.72
CA LEU A 45 -7.96 -10.12 -0.74
C LEU A 45 -6.60 -10.36 -1.41
N ALA A 46 -6.55 -11.08 -2.53
CA ALA A 46 -5.32 -11.31 -3.28
C ALA A 46 -4.71 -10.01 -3.84
N ASP A 47 -5.55 -9.09 -4.34
CA ASP A 47 -5.13 -7.76 -4.80
C ASP A 47 -4.53 -6.94 -3.65
N VAL A 48 -5.19 -6.93 -2.49
CA VAL A 48 -4.71 -6.26 -1.25
C VAL A 48 -3.40 -6.85 -0.75
N GLN A 49 -3.29 -8.19 -0.71
CA GLN A 49 -2.04 -8.87 -0.33
C GLN A 49 -0.88 -8.53 -1.25
N THR A 50 -1.15 -8.51 -2.56
CA THR A 50 -0.13 -8.19 -3.57
C THR A 50 0.34 -6.74 -3.41
N SER A 51 -0.60 -5.80 -3.25
CA SER A 51 -0.30 -4.38 -3.04
C SER A 51 0.49 -4.15 -1.76
N TYR A 52 0.02 -4.68 -0.63
CA TYR A 52 0.67 -4.54 0.67
C TYR A 52 2.08 -5.11 0.67
N ARG A 53 2.26 -6.33 0.15
CA ARG A 53 3.58 -6.97 0.08
C ARG A 53 4.54 -6.16 -0.77
N HIS A 54 4.07 -5.59 -1.89
CA HIS A 54 4.90 -4.73 -2.72
C HIS A 54 5.30 -3.45 -1.98
N ALA A 55 4.35 -2.77 -1.35
CA ALA A 55 4.59 -1.54 -0.60
C ALA A 55 5.61 -1.73 0.55
N VAL A 56 5.50 -2.82 1.31
CA VAL A 56 6.42 -3.12 2.43
C VAL A 56 7.80 -3.58 1.93
N ASN A 57 7.84 -4.47 0.93
CA ASN A 57 9.10 -5.11 0.56
C ASN A 57 9.87 -4.37 -0.53
N ALA A 58 9.19 -3.91 -1.58
CA ALA A 58 9.84 -3.21 -2.69
C ALA A 58 10.02 -1.73 -2.41
N PHE A 59 9.03 -1.09 -1.77
CA PHE A 59 9.08 0.34 -1.47
C PHE A 59 9.52 0.68 -0.06
N GLY A 60 9.64 -0.30 0.84
CA GLY A 60 10.12 -0.06 2.21
C GLY A 60 9.17 0.76 3.07
N MET A 61 7.89 0.81 2.73
CA MET A 61 6.88 1.52 3.52
C MET A 61 6.61 0.78 4.83
N THR A 62 6.54 1.55 5.92
CA THR A 62 6.40 1.04 7.30
C THR A 62 5.44 1.86 8.15
N HIS A 63 5.03 3.04 7.69
CA HIS A 63 4.06 3.87 8.37
C HIS A 63 2.64 3.39 8.03
N LEU A 64 1.93 2.88 9.03
CA LEU A 64 0.67 2.17 8.84
C LEU A 64 -0.43 3.00 8.14
N PRO A 65 -0.70 4.26 8.52
CA PRO A 65 -1.67 5.09 7.81
C PRO A 65 -1.34 5.25 6.31
N THR A 66 -0.06 5.45 5.99
CA THR A 66 0.38 5.60 4.59
C THR A 66 0.25 4.28 3.83
N LEU A 67 0.59 3.14 4.45
CA LEU A 67 0.38 1.82 3.87
C LEU A 67 -1.09 1.56 3.56
N VAL A 68 -2.00 1.89 4.48
CA VAL A 68 -3.45 1.73 4.27
C VAL A 68 -3.92 2.60 3.10
N GLY A 69 -3.55 3.87 3.07
CA GLY A 69 -3.90 4.78 1.97
C GLY A 69 -3.37 4.28 0.63
N TRP A 70 -2.11 3.83 0.60
CA TRP A 70 -1.47 3.28 -0.60
C TRP A 70 -2.19 2.06 -1.15
N VAL A 71 -2.49 1.10 -0.28
CA VAL A 71 -3.18 -0.15 -0.70
C VAL A 71 -4.59 0.16 -1.19
N LYS A 72 -5.32 1.06 -0.52
CA LYS A 72 -6.65 1.48 -0.99
C LYS A 72 -6.58 2.11 -2.37
N ALA A 73 -5.61 3.00 -2.61
CA ALA A 73 -5.41 3.62 -3.92
C ALA A 73 -5.05 2.59 -5.00
N ASP A 74 -4.00 1.79 -4.78
CA ASP A 74 -3.49 0.82 -5.75
C ASP A 74 -4.49 -0.29 -6.10
N VAL A 75 -5.42 -0.62 -5.21
CA VAL A 75 -6.46 -1.63 -5.43
C VAL A 75 -7.74 -1.03 -6.03
N ALA A 76 -8.16 0.15 -5.58
CA ALA A 76 -9.45 0.72 -5.96
C ALA A 76 -9.36 1.68 -7.16
N TRP A 77 -8.77 2.87 -6.98
CA TRP A 77 -8.95 3.99 -7.90
C TRP A 77 -7.69 4.38 -8.69
N ALA A 78 -6.50 4.01 -8.23
CA ALA A 78 -5.23 4.14 -8.95
C ALA A 78 -4.66 2.75 -9.26
N ARG A 79 -5.44 1.92 -9.98
CA ARG A 79 -5.10 0.50 -10.18
C ARG A 79 -3.73 0.33 -10.83
N GLY A 80 -2.84 -0.41 -10.17
CA GLY A 80 -1.48 -0.65 -10.66
C GLY A 80 -0.52 0.52 -10.42
N LEU A 81 -0.86 1.43 -9.50
CA LEU A 81 0.02 2.50 -9.00
C LEU A 81 1.44 2.00 -8.70
N ARG A 82 1.54 0.80 -8.12
CA ARG A 82 2.83 0.14 -7.82
C ARG A 82 3.70 -0.16 -9.05
N ASP A 83 3.07 -0.33 -10.21
CA ASP A 83 3.74 -0.76 -11.45
C ASP A 83 4.12 0.41 -12.36
N GLN A 84 3.59 1.60 -12.09
CA GLN A 84 3.85 2.80 -12.89
C GLN A 84 5.34 3.16 -12.89
N PRO A 85 5.93 3.51 -14.06
CA PRO A 85 7.33 3.89 -14.16
C PRO A 85 7.71 5.06 -13.25
N LEU A 86 6.84 6.07 -13.14
CA LEU A 86 7.07 7.25 -12.30
C LEU A 86 7.20 6.86 -10.81
N THR A 87 6.27 6.03 -10.31
CA THR A 87 6.32 5.48 -8.96
C THR A 87 7.67 4.80 -8.69
N LYS A 88 8.11 3.93 -9.62
CA LYS A 88 9.38 3.21 -9.47
C LYS A 88 10.58 4.15 -9.42
N VAL A 89 10.61 5.20 -10.25
CA VAL A 89 11.68 6.21 -10.25
C VAL A 89 11.73 6.95 -8.92
N TRP A 90 10.58 7.38 -8.40
CA TRP A 90 10.52 8.12 -7.13
C TRP A 90 11.01 7.27 -5.95
N PHE A 91 10.55 6.01 -5.86
CA PHE A 91 11.00 5.10 -4.80
C PHE A 91 12.46 4.66 -4.95
N ALA A 92 13.03 4.67 -6.15
CA ALA A 92 14.45 4.40 -6.35
C ALA A 92 15.36 5.56 -5.88
N GLN A 93 14.82 6.78 -5.75
CA GLN A 93 15.58 7.99 -5.41
C GLN A 93 15.36 8.47 -3.97
N THR A 94 14.48 7.81 -3.21
CA THR A 94 14.07 8.25 -1.87
C THR A 94 14.76 7.47 -0.76
N ASN A 95 15.13 8.19 0.30
CA ASN A 95 15.47 7.60 1.61
C ASN A 95 14.31 7.71 2.61
N THR A 96 13.17 8.27 2.19
CA THR A 96 11.99 8.54 3.03
C THR A 96 10.74 7.98 2.37
N PRO A 97 10.60 6.64 2.26
CA PRO A 97 9.56 6.01 1.44
C PRO A 97 8.15 6.33 1.90
N ASN A 98 7.92 6.48 3.21
CA ASN A 98 6.60 6.84 3.74
C ASN A 98 6.18 8.28 3.35
N VAL A 99 7.13 9.20 3.25
CA VAL A 99 6.85 10.59 2.82
C VAL A 99 6.58 10.60 1.32
N THR A 100 7.44 9.95 0.54
CA THR A 100 7.26 9.81 -0.91
C THR A 100 5.91 9.18 -1.28
N ALA A 101 5.50 8.14 -0.56
CA ALA A 101 4.18 7.53 -0.74
C ALA A 101 3.04 8.51 -0.42
N ALA A 102 3.14 9.27 0.68
CA ALA A 102 2.13 10.25 1.06
C ALA A 102 2.01 11.38 0.03
N ASP A 103 3.14 11.88 -0.47
CA ASP A 103 3.19 12.93 -1.50
C ASP A 103 2.58 12.45 -2.81
N LEU A 104 2.91 11.22 -3.25
CA LEU A 104 2.31 10.61 -4.44
C LEU A 104 0.79 10.45 -4.28
N LEU A 105 0.32 10.00 -3.11
CA LEU A 105 -1.11 9.85 -2.86
C LEU A 105 -1.83 11.20 -2.84
N ALA A 106 -1.22 12.23 -2.26
CA ALA A 106 -1.78 13.58 -2.26
C ALA A 106 -1.88 14.15 -3.68
N MET A 107 -0.83 13.99 -4.50
CA MET A 107 -0.80 14.42 -5.90
C MET A 107 -1.87 13.73 -6.74
N LEU A 108 -2.05 12.42 -6.58
CA LEU A 108 -3.07 11.67 -7.32
C LEU A 108 -4.50 12.00 -6.86
N SER A 109 -4.67 12.36 -5.59
CA SER A 109 -5.97 12.74 -5.05
C SER A 109 -6.41 14.12 -5.56
N SER A 110 -5.46 15.04 -5.79
CA SER A 110 -5.77 16.36 -6.36
C SER A 110 -6.16 16.34 -7.84
N ASP A 111 -5.88 15.25 -8.56
CA ASP A 111 -6.25 15.09 -9.98
C ASP A 111 -7.66 14.49 -10.17
N ILE A 112 -8.34 14.10 -9.08
CA ILE A 112 -9.66 13.45 -9.08
C ILE A 112 -10.81 14.43 -8.76
N ASP A 113 -10.49 15.65 -8.30
CA ASP A 113 -11.43 16.77 -8.11
C ASP A 113 -11.53 17.67 -9.36
#